data_AF-A0A2E7EKZ1-F1
#
_entry.id   AF-A0A2E7EKZ1-F1
#
_cell.length_a   1.000
_cell.length_b   1.000
_cell.length_c   1.000
_cell.angle_alpha   90.00
_cell.angle_beta   90.00
_cell.angle_gamma   90.00
#
_symmetry.space_group_name_H-M   'P 1'
#
loop_
_entity.id
_entity.type
_entity.pdbx_description
1 polymer ?
#
loop_
_entity_poly.entity_id
_entity_poly.type
_entity_poly.pdbx_seq_one_letter_code
_entity_poly.pdbx_strand_id
1 'polypeptide(L)'
;MFDAFRFRSAGRLLLTGAGFLLSLLCSPQAGIASTHGFSLNLNFAASDTPIRKTAGLFGERIWNNLPSDEQGIERELFADAFGDNGKSPANIAWETSGIGQNDGLQVPNPDDAEMMSSFFQSPSRIELNGLEFVVPPHDGPLNYTVLIYSFGGQEGKEGVFNVNGISRPHIDSGDFDGTFRAGLKGNLVIFPDLNDPFLTIFTEGHAPMNAMSIMYCRPGDFNSDGMVDVTDLEELNQATKNGSTDWQYDINIDGQVNNDDVLAWIQWSKGTCIGDVNLDGVFDSTDLVQLFQVGIYESGDTATWVTGDWNGDCVFDSSDLLLAFQEGCYEAGEAMASPAETVPEPAGALLLALGLIGWFLHQRRSVVPSCD
;
A
#
# COMPACT_ATOMS: atom_id res chain seq x y z
N MET A 1 -68.25 -23.40 5.87
CA MET A 1 -67.93 -24.28 4.73
C MET A 1 -66.44 -24.12 4.49
N PHE A 2 -65.63 -24.92 5.21
CA PHE A 2 -64.85 -26.05 4.65
C PHE A 2 -63.92 -25.60 3.51
N ASP A 3 -62.62 -25.89 3.47
CA ASP A 3 -61.73 -26.56 4.41
C ASP A 3 -60.28 -26.25 3.97
N ALA A 4 -59.37 -26.52 4.90
CA ALA A 4 -57.93 -26.70 4.82
C ALA A 4 -57.31 -27.19 3.47
N PHE A 5 -56.06 -26.83 3.16
CA PHE A 5 -54.90 -27.69 3.46
C PHE A 5 -53.53 -27.02 3.21
N ARG A 6 -52.58 -27.38 4.09
CA ARG A 6 -51.17 -26.95 4.17
C ARG A 6 -50.27 -27.68 3.17
N PHE A 7 -49.14 -27.07 2.81
CA PHE A 7 -47.85 -27.79 2.77
C PHE A 7 -46.70 -26.91 3.31
N ARG A 8 -45.86 -27.55 4.14
CA ARG A 8 -44.64 -27.02 4.78
C ARG A 8 -43.41 -27.37 3.92
N SER A 9 -42.44 -26.46 3.86
CA SER A 9 -40.98 -26.72 3.95
C SER A 9 -40.29 -25.36 3.96
N ALA A 10 -39.82 -24.83 5.10
CA ALA A 10 -38.53 -25.15 5.72
C ALA A 10 -37.35 -25.02 4.74
N GLY A 11 -36.69 -23.87 4.80
CA GLY A 11 -35.49 -23.54 4.04
C GLY A 11 -35.00 -22.15 4.41
N ARG A 12 -34.54 -21.99 5.65
CA ARG A 12 -33.74 -20.84 6.09
C ARG A 12 -32.52 -20.76 5.15
N LEU A 13 -32.39 -19.66 4.42
CA LEU A 13 -31.10 -19.12 4.06
C LEU A 13 -31.17 -17.61 4.31
N LEU A 14 -30.97 -17.24 5.58
CA LEU A 14 -30.53 -15.89 5.93
C LEU A 14 -29.11 -15.76 5.37
N LEU A 15 -28.98 -15.28 4.13
CA LEU A 15 -27.77 -14.59 3.73
C LEU A 15 -27.95 -13.13 4.20
N THR A 16 -27.57 -12.88 5.45
CA THR A 16 -27.09 -11.55 5.84
C THR A 16 -25.72 -11.38 5.18
N GLY A 17 -25.72 -11.08 3.89
CA GLY A 17 -24.55 -10.50 3.25
C GLY A 17 -24.53 -9.04 3.67
N ALA A 18 -23.68 -8.71 4.64
CA ALA A 18 -23.24 -7.35 4.85
C ALA A 18 -22.57 -6.90 3.55
N GLY A 19 -23.34 -6.30 2.65
CA GLY A 19 -22.80 -5.53 1.55
C GLY A 19 -22.13 -4.32 2.18
N PHE A 20 -20.82 -4.39 2.33
CA PHE A 20 -19.98 -3.22 2.53
C PHE A 20 -20.19 -2.32 1.31
N LEU A 21 -21.14 -1.39 1.43
CA LEU A 21 -21.23 -0.21 0.59
C LEU A 21 -20.02 0.65 0.95
N LEU A 22 -18.91 0.43 0.26
CA LEU A 22 -17.78 1.36 0.27
C LEU A 22 -18.25 2.62 -0.45
N SER A 23 -18.85 3.55 0.29
CA SER A 23 -19.21 4.86 -0.22
C SER A 23 -17.94 5.68 -0.44
N LEU A 24 -17.29 5.48 -1.59
CA LEU A 24 -16.28 6.41 -2.11
C LEU A 24 -16.96 7.75 -2.38
N LEU A 25 -16.86 8.67 -1.43
CA LEU A 25 -17.03 10.10 -1.65
C LEU A 25 -15.66 10.75 -1.45
N CYS A 26 -14.78 10.56 -2.44
CA CYS A 26 -13.64 11.44 -2.64
C CYS A 26 -14.21 12.83 -2.94
N SER A 27 -14.24 13.74 -1.96
CA SER A 27 -14.57 15.13 -2.26
C SER A 27 -13.39 15.74 -3.01
N PRO A 28 -13.62 16.49 -4.11
CA PRO A 28 -12.55 17.15 -4.82
C PRO A 28 -12.17 18.40 -4.03
N GLN A 29 -11.15 18.30 -3.18
CA GLN A 29 -10.49 19.52 -2.74
C GLN A 29 -9.59 19.98 -3.89
N ALA A 30 -10.16 20.89 -4.69
CA ALA A 30 -9.49 21.51 -5.81
C ALA A 30 -8.24 22.26 -5.32
N GLY A 31 -7.09 21.84 -5.82
CA GLY A 31 -5.83 22.56 -5.70
C GLY A 31 -5.07 22.24 -4.43
N ILE A 32 -4.05 21.40 -4.56
CA ILE A 32 -2.63 21.68 -4.32
C ILE A 32 -1.87 20.44 -4.84
N ALA A 33 -0.64 20.64 -5.31
CA ALA A 33 0.28 19.60 -5.77
C ALA A 33 0.41 18.45 -4.76
N SER A 34 0.79 17.26 -5.24
CA SER A 34 0.73 15.97 -4.57
C SER A 34 1.00 15.96 -3.05
N THR A 35 -0.01 15.60 -2.26
CA THR A 35 0.12 15.08 -0.87
C THR A 35 0.64 13.64 -0.84
N HIS A 36 1.42 13.23 -1.84
CA HIS A 36 1.85 11.85 -2.02
C HIS A 36 3.34 11.90 -2.37
N GLY A 37 4.19 11.21 -1.60
CA GLY A 37 5.65 11.30 -1.72
C GLY A 37 6.14 11.12 -3.16
N PHE A 38 5.58 10.15 -3.90
CA PHE A 38 5.83 9.99 -5.33
C PHE A 38 4.62 9.42 -6.08
N SER A 39 4.40 9.89 -7.31
CA SER A 39 3.52 9.23 -8.28
C SER A 39 4.13 9.13 -9.67
N LEU A 40 3.88 8.00 -10.34
CA LEU A 40 4.17 7.78 -11.74
C LEU A 40 2.88 7.34 -12.44
N ASN A 41 2.41 8.16 -13.36
CA ASN A 41 1.13 7.97 -14.02
C ASN A 41 1.36 7.65 -15.50
N LEU A 42 0.71 6.61 -15.98
CA LEU A 42 0.84 6.07 -17.33
C LEU A 42 -0.55 5.99 -17.97
N ASN A 43 -0.65 6.44 -19.21
CA ASN A 43 -1.87 6.35 -19.99
C ASN A 43 -1.58 5.52 -21.25
N PHE A 44 -2.36 4.49 -21.50
CA PHE A 44 -2.09 3.48 -22.50
C PHE A 44 -2.82 3.77 -23.81
N ALA A 45 -2.15 3.44 -24.91
CA ALA A 45 -2.67 3.65 -26.27
C ALA A 45 -3.08 5.11 -26.56
N ALA A 46 -2.36 6.06 -25.98
CA ALA A 46 -2.61 7.49 -26.04
C ALA A 46 -1.62 8.18 -27.01
N SER A 47 -1.67 9.51 -27.09
CA SER A 47 -0.76 10.30 -27.95
C SER A 47 0.68 10.33 -27.39
N ASP A 48 1.71 10.20 -28.22
CA ASP A 48 3.15 10.11 -27.84
C ASP A 48 3.76 11.32 -27.08
N THR A 49 2.95 12.22 -26.55
CA THR A 49 3.39 13.36 -25.73
C THR A 49 2.81 13.24 -24.33
N PRO A 50 3.64 13.28 -23.27
CA PRO A 50 3.14 13.41 -21.91
C PRO A 50 2.26 14.65 -21.77
N ILE A 51 1.16 14.52 -21.03
CA ILE A 51 0.19 15.60 -20.83
C ILE A 51 -0.05 15.83 -19.35
N ARG A 52 -0.07 17.10 -18.95
CA ARG A 52 -0.51 17.50 -17.62
C ARG A 52 -2.03 17.70 -17.66
N LYS A 53 -2.77 16.88 -16.92
CA LYS A 53 -4.24 16.84 -16.93
C LYS A 53 -4.80 16.46 -15.57
N THR A 54 -6.06 16.84 -15.34
CA THR A 54 -6.81 16.48 -14.13
C THR A 54 -7.59 15.20 -14.41
N ALA A 55 -6.90 14.07 -14.53
CA ALA A 55 -7.51 12.76 -14.78
C ALA A 55 -7.19 11.78 -13.64
N GLY A 56 -8.05 10.79 -13.45
CA GLY A 56 -7.93 9.77 -12.42
C GLY A 56 -8.36 10.27 -11.04
N LEU A 57 -7.77 9.66 -10.00
CA LEU A 57 -8.12 9.96 -8.60
C LEU A 57 -7.32 11.13 -8.00
N PHE A 58 -6.23 11.56 -8.65
CA PHE A 58 -5.20 12.39 -8.00
C PHE A 58 -5.16 13.85 -8.45
N GLY A 59 -6.25 14.38 -9.00
CA GLY A 59 -6.25 15.76 -9.49
C GLY A 59 -5.26 15.96 -10.64
N GLU A 60 -4.61 17.12 -10.72
CA GLU A 60 -3.68 17.43 -11.81
C GLU A 60 -2.38 16.63 -11.67
N ARG A 61 -2.07 15.80 -12.68
CA ARG A 61 -0.86 14.97 -12.75
C ARG A 61 -0.27 14.99 -14.15
N ILE A 62 1.02 14.64 -14.27
CA ILE A 62 1.63 14.31 -15.57
C ILE A 62 1.34 12.85 -15.89
N TRP A 63 0.66 12.64 -17.02
CA TRP A 63 0.42 11.33 -17.61
C TRP A 63 1.45 11.06 -18.70
N ASN A 64 2.25 10.01 -18.51
CA ASN A 64 3.12 9.49 -19.56
C ASN A 64 2.25 8.68 -20.53
N ASN A 65 1.88 9.32 -21.62
CA ASN A 65 1.12 8.66 -22.67
C ASN A 65 2.03 7.74 -23.45
N LEU A 66 1.70 6.45 -23.44
CA LEU A 66 2.36 5.45 -24.26
C LEU A 66 1.66 5.37 -25.62
N PRO A 67 2.43 5.18 -26.71
CA PRO A 67 1.89 5.15 -28.06
C PRO A 67 0.87 4.02 -28.24
N SER A 68 0.09 4.11 -29.31
CA SER A 68 -0.87 3.09 -29.74
C SER A 68 -0.22 1.90 -30.48
N ASP A 69 1.02 1.56 -30.10
CA ASP A 69 1.74 0.40 -30.62
C ASP A 69 1.49 -0.83 -29.74
N GLU A 70 1.32 -1.99 -30.37
CA GLU A 70 1.09 -3.26 -29.67
C GLU A 70 2.29 -3.73 -28.83
N GLN A 71 3.48 -3.17 -29.07
CA GLN A 71 4.67 -3.44 -28.28
C GLN A 71 5.59 -2.23 -28.32
N GLY A 72 6.33 -2.00 -27.24
CA GLY A 72 7.30 -0.91 -27.22
C GLY A 72 8.06 -0.79 -25.90
N ILE A 73 8.96 0.18 -25.89
CA ILE A 73 9.77 0.52 -24.72
C ILE A 73 9.84 2.05 -24.66
N GLU A 74 9.50 2.61 -23.50
CA GLU A 74 9.67 4.03 -23.20
C GLU A 74 10.69 4.20 -22.07
N ARG A 75 11.51 5.23 -22.18
CA ARG A 75 12.59 5.52 -21.22
C ARG A 75 12.44 6.94 -20.72
N GLU A 76 12.96 7.21 -19.53
CA GLU A 76 12.94 8.53 -18.91
C GLU A 76 11.52 9.06 -18.65
N LEU A 77 10.71 8.25 -17.99
CA LEU A 77 9.33 8.60 -17.65
C LEU A 77 9.27 9.84 -16.76
N PHE A 78 8.24 10.65 -16.89
CA PHE A 78 7.98 11.75 -15.97
C PHE A 78 7.34 11.24 -14.69
N ALA A 79 7.94 11.60 -13.58
CA ALA A 79 7.47 11.34 -12.24
C ALA A 79 7.07 12.66 -11.57
N ASP A 80 6.07 12.60 -10.69
CA ASP A 80 5.81 13.64 -9.72
C ASP A 80 6.38 13.18 -8.38
N ALA A 81 7.39 13.86 -7.88
CA ALA A 81 7.97 13.60 -6.57
C ALA A 81 7.85 14.89 -5.75
N PHE A 82 7.04 14.88 -4.70
CA PHE A 82 6.82 16.03 -3.82
C PHE A 82 6.35 17.31 -4.56
N GLY A 83 5.54 17.16 -5.61
CA GLY A 83 5.06 18.26 -6.45
C GLY A 83 6.06 18.74 -7.51
N ASP A 84 7.32 18.30 -7.42
CA ASP A 84 8.33 18.54 -8.44
C ASP A 84 8.22 17.48 -9.54
N ASN A 85 7.98 17.98 -10.75
CA ASN A 85 7.82 17.14 -11.91
C ASN A 85 9.16 16.99 -12.61
N GLY A 86 9.69 15.77 -12.59
CA GLY A 86 11.04 15.47 -13.08
C GLY A 86 11.05 14.25 -13.99
N LYS A 87 12.08 14.17 -14.84
CA LYS A 87 12.41 12.92 -15.52
C LYS A 87 12.95 11.94 -14.48
N SER A 88 12.36 10.76 -14.47
CA SER A 88 12.77 9.61 -13.70
C SER A 88 13.59 8.66 -14.58
N PRO A 89 14.59 7.94 -14.06
CA PRO A 89 15.28 6.87 -14.80
C PRO A 89 14.39 5.62 -15.01
N ALA A 90 13.17 5.61 -14.48
CA ALA A 90 12.22 4.54 -14.72
C ALA A 90 11.96 4.36 -16.21
N ASN A 91 11.82 3.10 -16.60
CA ASN A 91 11.52 2.70 -17.96
C ASN A 91 10.44 1.64 -17.95
N ILE A 92 9.66 1.62 -19.03
CA ILE A 92 8.56 0.69 -19.21
C ILE A 92 8.72 -0.03 -20.54
N ALA A 93 8.46 -1.33 -20.53
CA ALA A 93 8.25 -2.14 -21.71
C ALA A 93 6.82 -2.71 -21.68
N TRP A 94 6.20 -2.81 -22.84
CA TRP A 94 4.88 -3.42 -22.95
C TRP A 94 4.75 -4.29 -24.19
N GLU A 95 3.85 -5.26 -24.11
CA GLU A 95 3.31 -6.07 -25.19
C GLU A 95 1.81 -6.24 -24.95
N THR A 96 0.97 -6.07 -25.97
CA THR A 96 -0.48 -6.21 -25.88
C THR A 96 -1.02 -6.94 -27.10
N SER A 97 -2.09 -7.71 -26.93
CA SER A 97 -2.74 -8.43 -28.02
C SER A 97 -3.46 -7.53 -29.03
N GLY A 98 -3.66 -6.27 -28.68
CA GLY A 98 -4.29 -5.27 -29.51
C GLY A 98 -4.54 -3.97 -28.76
N ILE A 99 -5.10 -3.01 -29.49
CA ILE A 99 -5.50 -1.70 -28.98
C ILE A 99 -7.02 -1.56 -29.13
N GLY A 100 -7.68 -1.20 -28.03
CA GLY A 100 -9.11 -0.91 -28.00
C GLY A 100 -9.38 0.59 -27.95
N GLN A 101 -10.57 0.98 -28.42
CA GLN A 101 -11.07 2.35 -28.34
C GLN A 101 -12.50 2.36 -27.79
N ASN A 102 -12.77 3.32 -26.93
CA ASN A 102 -14.05 3.63 -26.33
C ASN A 102 -14.52 4.99 -26.86
N ASP A 103 -15.15 4.96 -28.04
CA ASP A 103 -15.60 6.19 -28.69
C ASP A 103 -16.75 6.85 -27.94
N GLY A 104 -16.68 8.18 -27.83
CA GLY A 104 -17.83 9.01 -27.45
C GLY A 104 -18.20 9.00 -25.96
N LEU A 105 -17.28 8.63 -25.06
CA LEU A 105 -17.48 8.78 -23.60
C LEU A 105 -17.93 10.21 -23.25
N GLN A 106 -19.15 10.33 -22.71
CA GLN A 106 -19.71 11.60 -22.23
C GLN A 106 -19.71 11.59 -20.70
N VAL A 107 -18.57 11.89 -20.09
CA VAL A 107 -18.43 11.96 -18.63
C VAL A 107 -18.21 13.42 -18.18
N PRO A 108 -18.52 13.77 -16.92
CA PRO A 108 -18.43 15.16 -16.44
C PRO A 108 -17.04 15.78 -16.59
N ASN A 109 -15.98 14.99 -16.48
CA ASN A 109 -14.60 15.42 -16.62
C ASN A 109 -14.02 14.98 -17.99
N PRO A 110 -13.72 15.90 -18.92
CA PRO A 110 -13.20 15.55 -20.23
C PRO A 110 -11.81 14.89 -20.17
N ASP A 111 -10.99 15.19 -19.16
CA ASP A 111 -9.67 14.60 -18.99
C ASP A 111 -9.79 13.10 -18.63
N ASP A 112 -10.77 12.73 -17.79
CA ASP A 112 -11.11 11.33 -17.52
C ASP A 112 -11.67 10.62 -18.74
N ALA A 113 -12.48 11.31 -19.55
CA ALA A 113 -13.01 10.76 -20.79
C ALA A 113 -11.87 10.37 -21.76
N GLU A 114 -10.87 11.25 -21.89
CA GLU A 114 -9.72 11.03 -22.76
C GLU A 114 -8.83 9.90 -22.23
N MET A 115 -8.50 9.91 -20.94
CA MET A 115 -7.73 8.83 -20.28
C MET A 115 -8.41 7.47 -20.48
N MET A 116 -9.73 7.40 -20.45
CA MET A 116 -10.50 6.15 -20.58
C MET A 116 -10.92 5.84 -22.03
N SER A 117 -10.51 6.66 -23.01
CA SER A 117 -10.93 6.52 -24.42
C SER A 117 -10.19 5.44 -25.20
N SER A 118 -9.02 5.01 -24.72
CA SER A 118 -8.20 3.97 -25.34
C SER A 118 -7.68 3.00 -24.28
N PHE A 119 -7.34 1.77 -24.70
CA PHE A 119 -6.80 0.76 -23.79
C PHE A 119 -5.97 -0.29 -24.51
N PHE A 120 -5.08 -0.92 -23.75
CA PHE A 120 -4.45 -2.19 -24.14
C PHE A 120 -5.42 -3.35 -23.95
N GLN A 121 -5.56 -4.19 -24.99
CA GLN A 121 -6.38 -5.40 -24.94
C GLN A 121 -5.63 -6.57 -24.30
N SER A 122 -6.32 -7.29 -23.44
CA SER A 122 -5.80 -8.52 -22.85
C SER A 122 -5.77 -9.68 -23.86
N PRO A 123 -4.71 -10.53 -23.88
CA PRO A 123 -3.59 -10.49 -22.94
C PRO A 123 -2.60 -9.36 -23.23
N SER A 124 -2.07 -8.78 -22.16
CA SER A 124 -1.01 -7.78 -22.17
C SER A 124 0.03 -8.12 -21.11
N ARG A 125 1.26 -7.68 -21.36
CA ARG A 125 2.40 -7.76 -20.45
C ARG A 125 3.02 -6.39 -20.31
N ILE A 126 3.30 -5.98 -19.09
CA ILE A 126 3.99 -4.72 -18.78
C ILE A 126 5.13 -5.04 -17.83
N GLU A 127 6.28 -4.46 -18.09
CA GLU A 127 7.43 -4.51 -17.23
C GLU A 127 7.91 -3.10 -16.99
N LEU A 128 7.99 -2.70 -15.72
CA LEU A 128 8.47 -1.40 -15.31
C LEU A 128 9.64 -1.57 -14.35
N ASN A 129 10.75 -0.95 -14.71
CA ASN A 129 12.03 -1.04 -13.99
C ASN A 129 12.47 0.34 -13.51
N GLY A 130 13.28 0.37 -12.46
CA GLY A 130 13.91 1.60 -11.98
C GLY A 130 13.04 2.40 -11.01
N LEU A 131 12.04 1.79 -10.39
CA LEU A 131 11.21 2.42 -9.35
C LEU A 131 12.04 2.86 -8.14
N GLU A 132 13.10 2.10 -7.84
CA GLU A 132 14.04 2.34 -6.75
C GLU A 132 14.84 3.63 -6.87
N PHE A 133 14.95 4.18 -8.07
CA PHE A 133 15.66 5.45 -8.31
C PHE A 133 14.72 6.65 -8.38
N VAL A 134 13.41 6.41 -8.32
CA VAL A 134 12.41 7.48 -8.37
C VAL A 134 12.00 7.92 -6.98
N VAL A 135 12.06 6.99 -6.02
CA VAL A 135 11.87 7.29 -4.61
C VAL A 135 13.20 7.83 -4.04
N PRO A 136 13.19 8.91 -3.25
CA PRO A 136 14.40 9.37 -2.56
C PRO A 136 15.06 8.24 -1.78
N PRO A 137 16.38 8.35 -1.49
CA PRO A 137 17.03 7.43 -0.57
C PRO A 137 16.26 7.41 0.75
N HIS A 138 15.68 6.26 1.09
CA HIS A 138 14.95 6.04 2.32
C HIS A 138 15.50 4.78 2.98
N ASP A 139 15.49 4.77 4.31
CA ASP A 139 15.91 3.63 5.11
C ASP A 139 14.77 2.59 5.11
N GLY A 140 14.69 1.77 4.05
CA GLY A 140 13.69 0.70 3.98
C GLY A 140 13.47 0.12 2.59
N PRO A 141 12.70 -0.98 2.48
CA PRO A 141 12.17 -1.45 1.21
C PRO A 141 11.14 -0.44 0.67
N LEU A 142 11.11 -0.27 -0.65
CA LEU A 142 10.03 0.47 -1.31
C LEU A 142 8.70 -0.16 -0.92
N ASN A 143 7.67 0.64 -0.62
CA ASN A 143 6.28 0.20 -0.51
C ASN A 143 5.43 1.15 -1.36
N TYR A 144 4.80 0.63 -2.40
CA TYR A 144 3.95 1.41 -3.28
C TYR A 144 2.63 0.71 -3.58
N THR A 145 1.64 1.53 -3.94
CA THR A 145 0.34 1.08 -4.44
C THR A 145 0.28 1.22 -5.95
N VAL A 146 -0.28 0.21 -6.63
CA VAL A 146 -0.62 0.28 -8.05
C VAL A 146 -2.13 0.36 -8.20
N LEU A 147 -2.56 1.37 -8.95
CA LEU A 147 -3.94 1.61 -9.33
C LEU A 147 -4.07 1.42 -10.83
N ILE A 148 -4.92 0.49 -11.26
CA ILE A 148 -5.17 0.20 -12.66
C ILE A 148 -6.58 0.67 -13.01
N TYR A 149 -6.67 1.57 -13.98
CA TYR A 149 -7.92 2.06 -14.54
C TYR A 149 -8.32 1.19 -15.72
N SER A 150 -9.52 0.59 -15.64
CA SER A 150 -10.00 -0.44 -16.57
C SER A 150 -11.41 -0.15 -17.06
N PHE A 151 -11.55 -0.04 -18.37
CA PHE A 151 -12.82 0.11 -19.09
C PHE A 151 -12.65 -0.32 -20.55
N GLY A 152 -13.29 -1.43 -20.94
CA GLY A 152 -13.24 -1.96 -22.31
C GLY A 152 -14.58 -1.96 -23.03
N GLY A 153 -15.63 -1.39 -22.42
CA GLY A 153 -16.96 -1.25 -23.01
C GLY A 153 -17.70 -2.58 -23.24
N GLN A 154 -17.28 -3.68 -22.61
CA GLN A 154 -17.95 -4.98 -22.77
C GLN A 154 -18.51 -5.49 -21.43
N GLU A 155 -19.76 -5.12 -21.14
CA GLU A 155 -20.42 -5.49 -19.89
C GLU A 155 -20.35 -7.00 -19.58
N GLY A 156 -19.94 -7.32 -18.35
CA GLY A 156 -19.98 -8.68 -17.82
C GLY A 156 -18.86 -9.59 -18.33
N LYS A 157 -17.93 -9.08 -19.14
CA LYS A 157 -16.75 -9.84 -19.54
C LYS A 157 -15.75 -9.90 -18.40
N GLU A 158 -15.26 -11.10 -18.13
CA GLU A 158 -14.35 -11.39 -17.02
C GLU A 158 -12.90 -11.41 -17.49
N GLY A 159 -12.01 -10.92 -16.64
CA GLY A 159 -10.57 -10.99 -16.81
C GLY A 159 -9.85 -11.01 -15.47
N VAL A 160 -8.52 -11.08 -15.53
CA VAL A 160 -7.65 -11.10 -14.35
C VAL A 160 -6.47 -10.17 -14.60
N PHE A 161 -6.15 -9.35 -13.59
CA PHE A 161 -4.89 -8.63 -13.50
C PHE A 161 -3.97 -9.40 -12.56
N ASN A 162 -2.79 -9.77 -13.03
CA ASN A 162 -1.74 -10.34 -12.22
C ASN A 162 -0.61 -9.33 -12.09
N VAL A 163 -0.38 -8.80 -10.89
CA VAL A 163 0.67 -7.82 -10.60
C VAL A 163 1.65 -8.44 -9.63
N ASN A 164 2.91 -8.63 -10.06
CA ASN A 164 3.96 -9.27 -9.27
C ASN A 164 3.53 -10.61 -8.62
N GLY A 165 2.76 -11.42 -9.35
CA GLY A 165 2.24 -12.70 -8.89
C GLY A 165 0.92 -12.63 -8.11
N ILE A 166 0.48 -11.44 -7.69
CA ILE A 166 -0.81 -11.23 -7.02
C ILE A 166 -1.90 -11.10 -8.08
N SER A 167 -2.90 -11.99 -8.04
CA SER A 167 -4.01 -11.96 -9.01
C SER A 167 -5.26 -11.32 -8.43
N ARG A 168 -5.86 -10.38 -9.17
CA ARG A 168 -7.16 -9.77 -8.87
C ARG A 168 -8.12 -10.00 -10.04
N PRO A 169 -9.29 -10.63 -9.81
CA PRO A 169 -10.31 -10.77 -10.84
C PRO A 169 -10.97 -9.41 -11.13
N HIS A 170 -11.40 -9.24 -12.38
CA HIS A 170 -12.10 -8.05 -12.86
C HIS A 170 -13.25 -8.45 -13.77
N ILE A 171 -14.34 -7.70 -13.71
CA ILE A 171 -15.50 -7.81 -14.59
C ILE A 171 -15.76 -6.41 -15.13
N ASP A 172 -15.67 -6.26 -16.44
CA ASP A 172 -15.93 -4.98 -17.10
C ASP A 172 -17.39 -4.56 -16.87
N SER A 173 -17.57 -3.34 -16.36
CA SER A 173 -18.88 -2.77 -16.07
C SER A 173 -19.67 -2.45 -17.34
N GLY A 174 -19.02 -2.34 -18.49
CA GLY A 174 -19.63 -1.93 -19.75
C GLY A 174 -19.96 -0.45 -19.84
N ASP A 175 -20.08 0.24 -18.71
CA ASP A 175 -20.32 1.68 -18.61
C ASP A 175 -19.28 2.37 -17.71
N PHE A 176 -18.91 3.59 -18.08
CA PHE A 176 -18.15 4.53 -17.25
C PHE A 176 -18.86 5.88 -17.22
N ASP A 177 -19.28 6.31 -16.03
CA ASP A 177 -20.03 7.55 -15.80
C ASP A 177 -19.16 8.71 -15.27
N GLY A 178 -17.83 8.54 -15.30
CA GLY A 178 -16.87 9.49 -14.73
C GLY A 178 -16.53 9.21 -13.26
N THR A 179 -17.15 8.21 -12.63
CA THR A 179 -16.80 7.83 -11.25
C THR A 179 -15.90 6.60 -11.24
N PHE A 180 -14.73 6.71 -10.61
CA PHE A 180 -13.85 5.57 -10.35
C PHE A 180 -14.34 4.79 -9.13
N ARG A 181 -14.53 3.49 -9.31
CA ARG A 181 -15.07 2.56 -8.32
C ARG A 181 -14.15 1.36 -8.23
N ALA A 182 -13.66 1.09 -7.03
CA ALA A 182 -12.88 -0.12 -6.78
C ALA A 182 -13.77 -1.37 -6.73
N GLY A 183 -13.17 -2.54 -6.98
CA GLY A 183 -13.79 -3.84 -6.75
C GLY A 183 -14.04 -4.64 -8.02
N LEU A 184 -14.69 -5.79 -7.86
CA LEU A 184 -14.81 -6.81 -8.92
C LEU A 184 -15.49 -6.28 -10.20
N LYS A 185 -16.54 -5.47 -10.06
CA LYS A 185 -17.25 -4.81 -11.18
C LYS A 185 -16.89 -3.34 -11.32
N GLY A 186 -15.82 -2.93 -10.67
CA GLY A 186 -15.31 -1.57 -10.69
C GLY A 186 -14.39 -1.33 -11.88
N ASN A 187 -14.23 -0.07 -12.25
CA ASN A 187 -13.28 0.40 -13.26
C ASN A 187 -11.91 0.79 -12.66
N LEU A 188 -11.69 0.42 -11.40
CA LEU A 188 -10.43 0.62 -10.68
C LEU A 188 -10.03 -0.68 -9.98
N VAL A 189 -8.82 -1.15 -10.26
CA VAL A 189 -8.22 -2.32 -9.59
C VAL A 189 -7.02 -1.86 -8.78
N ILE A 190 -6.96 -2.26 -7.51
CA ILE A 190 -5.99 -1.76 -6.53
C ILE A 190 -5.09 -2.90 -6.05
N PHE A 191 -3.79 -2.64 -6.07
CA PHE A 191 -2.74 -3.50 -5.51
C PHE A 191 -1.93 -2.68 -4.49
N PRO A 192 -2.31 -2.73 -3.21
CA PRO A 192 -1.55 -2.06 -2.15
C PRO A 192 -0.32 -2.88 -1.76
N ASP A 193 0.59 -2.26 -1.02
CA ASP A 193 1.71 -2.90 -0.33
C ASP A 193 2.66 -3.71 -1.22
N LEU A 194 2.95 -3.20 -2.42
CA LEU A 194 3.93 -3.78 -3.32
C LEU A 194 5.33 -3.29 -2.95
N ASN A 195 6.24 -4.24 -2.74
CA ASN A 195 7.59 -3.93 -2.26
C ASN A 195 8.73 -4.24 -3.25
N ASP A 196 8.39 -4.68 -4.46
CA ASP A 196 9.37 -5.09 -5.46
C ASP A 196 9.82 -3.89 -6.30
N PRO A 197 11.12 -3.58 -6.42
CA PRO A 197 11.60 -2.53 -7.33
C PRO A 197 11.25 -2.80 -8.81
N PHE A 198 10.94 -4.05 -9.16
CA PHE A 198 10.48 -4.47 -10.46
C PHE A 198 8.96 -4.70 -10.45
N LEU A 199 8.25 -3.99 -11.31
CA LEU A 199 6.81 -4.15 -11.48
C LEU A 199 6.52 -4.92 -12.77
N THR A 200 5.85 -6.06 -12.63
CA THR A 200 5.37 -6.89 -13.72
C THR A 200 3.86 -6.99 -13.65
N ILE A 201 3.19 -6.74 -14.78
CA ILE A 201 1.74 -6.86 -14.90
C ILE A 201 1.43 -7.79 -16.07
N PHE A 202 0.57 -8.77 -15.84
CA PHE A 202 0.02 -9.65 -16.87
C PHE A 202 -1.50 -9.59 -16.82
N THR A 203 -2.14 -9.52 -17.99
CA THR A 203 -3.60 -9.59 -18.09
C THR A 203 -4.04 -10.87 -18.79
N GLU A 204 -5.12 -11.46 -18.30
CA GLU A 204 -5.77 -12.63 -18.89
C GLU A 204 -7.27 -12.40 -19.02
N GLY A 205 -7.92 -13.08 -19.98
CA GLY A 205 -9.35 -12.88 -20.26
C GLY A 205 -9.64 -11.48 -20.79
N HIS A 206 -10.73 -10.85 -20.35
CA HIS A 206 -11.08 -9.48 -20.67
C HIS A 206 -10.70 -8.54 -19.51
N ALA A 207 -9.43 -8.17 -19.46
CA ALA A 207 -8.85 -7.23 -18.50
C ALA A 207 -8.22 -6.06 -19.28
N PRO A 208 -9.05 -5.15 -19.84
CA PRO A 208 -8.57 -3.99 -20.58
C PRO A 208 -7.84 -3.03 -19.64
N MET A 209 -6.86 -2.30 -20.15
CA MET A 209 -6.11 -1.36 -19.32
C MET A 209 -5.95 -0.02 -20.02
N ASN A 210 -6.60 0.99 -19.48
CA ASN A 210 -6.63 2.35 -20.03
C ASN A 210 -5.48 3.17 -19.46
N ALA A 211 -5.29 3.10 -18.16
CA ALA A 211 -4.26 3.87 -17.46
C ALA A 211 -3.81 3.16 -16.19
N MET A 212 -2.69 3.58 -15.63
CA MET A 212 -2.27 3.19 -14.28
C MET A 212 -1.55 4.31 -13.55
N SER A 213 -1.71 4.32 -12.23
CA SER A 213 -0.93 5.17 -11.32
C SER A 213 -0.16 4.28 -10.36
N ILE A 214 1.14 4.49 -10.29
CA ILE A 214 2.01 3.95 -9.24
C ILE A 214 2.20 5.06 -8.22
N MET A 215 2.00 4.74 -6.96
CA MET A 215 2.08 5.72 -5.89
C MET A 215 2.91 5.17 -4.76
N TYR A 216 3.92 5.94 -4.37
CA TYR A 216 4.59 5.75 -3.10
C TYR A 216 3.99 6.75 -2.12
N CYS A 217 3.18 6.23 -1.20
CA CYS A 217 2.90 6.91 0.05
C CYS A 217 3.83 6.24 1.05
N ARG A 218 4.80 6.96 1.61
CA ARG A 218 5.48 6.47 2.80
C ARG A 218 4.39 6.40 3.88
N PRO A 219 4.02 5.21 4.38
CA PRO A 219 2.94 5.12 5.35
C PRO A 219 3.27 6.04 6.53
N GLY A 220 2.36 6.95 6.84
CA GLY A 220 2.54 7.91 7.91
C GLY A 220 3.29 9.21 7.60
N ASP A 221 3.66 9.51 6.35
CA ASP A 221 4.13 10.85 5.93
C ASP A 221 2.91 11.62 5.40
N PHE A 222 2.21 12.32 6.31
CA PHE A 222 0.96 13.03 5.98
C PHE A 222 1.25 14.43 5.43
N ASN A 223 2.33 15.06 5.89
CA ASN A 223 2.69 16.40 5.45
C ASN A 223 3.43 16.41 4.10
N SER A 224 3.83 15.23 3.60
CA SER A 224 4.52 15.01 2.32
C SER A 224 5.87 15.72 2.24
N ASP A 225 6.61 15.82 3.34
CA ASP A 225 7.98 16.35 3.34
C ASP A 225 9.05 15.28 3.09
N GLY A 226 8.63 14.01 2.95
CA GLY A 226 9.49 12.86 2.71
C GLY A 226 10.03 12.21 3.99
N MET A 227 9.82 12.85 5.14
CA MET A 227 10.14 12.33 6.45
C MET A 227 8.84 11.84 7.09
N VAL A 228 8.85 10.62 7.63
CA VAL A 228 7.85 10.24 8.64
C VAL A 228 8.45 10.74 9.94
N ASP A 229 7.92 11.77 10.59
CA ASP A 229 8.40 12.31 11.86
C ASP A 229 7.28 12.81 12.79
N VAL A 230 7.64 13.51 13.86
CA VAL A 230 6.65 14.01 14.84
C VAL A 230 5.60 14.91 14.18
N THR A 231 5.96 15.64 13.13
CA THR A 231 5.05 16.56 12.44
C THR A 231 3.86 15.80 11.85
N ASP A 232 4.10 14.62 11.29
CA ASP A 232 3.04 13.74 10.80
C ASP A 232 2.19 13.18 11.93
N LEU A 233 2.81 12.78 13.03
CA LEU A 233 2.08 12.27 14.19
C LEU A 233 1.15 13.34 14.78
N GLU A 234 1.57 14.60 14.81
CA GLU A 234 0.71 15.73 15.17
C GLU A 234 -0.44 15.92 14.18
N GLU A 235 -0.19 15.75 12.87
CA GLU A 235 -1.23 15.83 11.86
C GLU A 235 -2.29 14.72 12.01
N LEU A 236 -1.85 13.48 12.28
CA LEU A 236 -2.73 12.35 12.56
C LEU A 236 -3.54 12.54 13.84
N ASN A 237 -2.90 13.04 14.91
CA ASN A 237 -3.58 13.39 16.15
C ASN A 237 -4.64 14.46 15.90
N GLN A 238 -4.33 15.48 15.10
CA GLN A 238 -5.29 16.52 14.73
C GLN A 238 -6.44 15.95 13.88
N ALA A 239 -6.17 15.05 12.94
CA ALA A 239 -7.19 14.38 12.13
C ALA A 239 -8.12 13.52 12.99
N THR A 240 -7.57 12.74 13.92
CA THR A 240 -8.30 11.94 14.90
C THR A 240 -9.21 12.82 15.77
N LYS A 241 -8.66 13.91 16.33
CA LYS A 241 -9.41 14.89 17.14
C LYS A 241 -10.56 15.53 16.38
N ASN A 242 -10.36 15.82 15.10
CA ASN A 242 -11.39 16.39 14.23
C ASN A 242 -12.45 15.38 13.79
N GLY A 243 -12.29 14.09 14.12
CA GLY A 243 -13.15 13.01 13.63
C GLY A 243 -13.08 12.90 12.10
N SER A 244 -11.86 13.00 11.55
CA SER A 244 -11.64 12.83 10.13
C SER A 244 -12.19 11.48 9.66
N THR A 245 -12.60 11.43 8.41
CA THR A 245 -12.97 10.17 7.73
C THR A 245 -12.10 9.97 6.49
N ASP A 246 -11.06 10.79 6.39
CA ASP A 246 -10.11 10.68 5.30
C ASP A 246 -9.23 9.47 5.53
N TRP A 247 -9.31 8.54 4.59
CA TRP A 247 -8.65 7.25 4.64
C TRP A 247 -7.13 7.37 4.71
N GLN A 248 -6.53 8.52 4.33
CA GLN A 248 -5.09 8.72 4.48
C GLN A 248 -4.64 8.61 5.95
N TYR A 249 -5.51 8.97 6.90
CA TYR A 249 -5.23 8.89 8.34
C TYR A 249 -5.70 7.57 8.98
N ASP A 250 -6.37 6.68 8.24
CA ASP A 250 -6.80 5.34 8.67
C ASP A 250 -5.66 4.35 8.41
N ILE A 251 -4.61 4.44 9.24
CA ILE A 251 -3.38 3.66 9.12
C ILE A 251 -3.63 2.17 9.32
N ASN A 252 -4.55 1.80 10.23
CA ASN A 252 -4.84 0.39 10.51
C ASN A 252 -5.86 -0.24 9.54
N ILE A 253 -6.47 0.57 8.66
CA ILE A 253 -7.42 0.19 7.61
C ILE A 253 -8.67 -0.50 8.19
N ASP A 254 -9.14 -0.05 9.35
CA ASP A 254 -10.37 -0.56 9.98
C ASP A 254 -11.62 0.25 9.58
N GLY A 255 -11.42 1.34 8.83
CA GLY A 255 -12.47 2.24 8.35
C GLY A 255 -12.82 3.38 9.31
N GLN A 256 -12.05 3.58 10.39
CA GLN A 256 -12.26 4.64 11.38
C GLN A 256 -10.93 5.32 11.72
N VAL A 257 -10.82 6.63 11.44
CA VAL A 257 -9.67 7.43 11.90
C VAL A 257 -9.80 7.69 13.41
N ASN A 258 -9.04 6.97 14.21
CA ASN A 258 -9.10 6.97 15.66
C ASN A 258 -7.72 6.73 16.31
N ASN A 259 -7.68 6.61 17.64
CA ASN A 259 -6.41 6.43 18.36
C ASN A 259 -5.70 5.12 17.98
N ASP A 260 -6.42 4.11 17.50
CA ASP A 260 -5.82 2.87 16.99
C ASP A 260 -4.94 3.13 15.75
N ASP A 261 -5.18 4.20 14.99
CA ASP A 261 -4.30 4.62 13.88
C ASP A 261 -3.03 5.29 14.36
N VAL A 262 -3.12 6.07 15.44
CA VAL A 262 -1.94 6.67 16.10
C VAL A 262 -1.01 5.55 16.57
N LEU A 263 -1.58 4.53 17.21
CA LEU A 263 -0.84 3.33 17.64
C LEU A 263 -0.22 2.58 16.46
N ALA A 264 -1.00 2.37 15.40
CA ALA A 264 -0.52 1.71 14.19
C ALA A 264 0.60 2.53 13.51
N TRP A 265 0.53 3.86 13.50
CA TRP A 265 1.57 4.72 12.96
C TRP A 265 2.89 4.58 13.74
N ILE A 266 2.83 4.59 15.06
CA ILE A 266 4.02 4.46 15.92
C ILE A 266 4.70 3.10 15.68
N GLN A 267 3.90 2.04 15.63
CA GLN A 267 4.42 0.68 15.46
C GLN A 267 4.86 0.39 14.02
N TRP A 268 4.11 0.80 13.01
CA TRP A 268 4.32 0.38 11.61
C TRP A 268 5.15 1.39 10.83
N SER A 269 4.94 2.68 11.04
CA SER A 269 5.63 3.74 10.29
C SER A 269 6.97 4.12 10.91
N LYS A 270 7.07 4.08 12.25
CA LYS A 270 8.31 4.39 12.98
C LYS A 270 9.04 3.18 13.55
N GLY A 271 8.33 2.11 13.89
CA GLY A 271 8.93 0.94 14.53
C GLY A 271 9.42 1.23 15.95
N THR A 272 8.78 2.16 16.65
CA THR A 272 9.08 2.49 18.05
C THR A 272 7.87 2.23 18.95
N CYS A 273 7.95 2.68 20.21
CA CYS A 273 6.92 2.52 21.22
C CYS A 273 6.31 3.84 21.65
N ILE A 274 5.09 3.74 22.22
CA ILE A 274 4.52 4.81 23.03
C ILE A 274 5.50 5.12 24.17
N GLY A 275 5.82 6.39 24.35
CA GLY A 275 6.74 6.84 25.39
C GLY A 275 8.12 7.27 24.89
N ASP A 276 8.52 6.83 23.69
CA ASP A 276 9.74 7.29 23.03
C ASP A 276 9.50 8.72 22.48
N VAL A 277 9.94 9.72 23.24
CA VAL A 277 9.67 11.14 23.00
C VAL A 277 10.65 11.70 21.98
N ASN A 278 11.87 11.16 21.92
CA ASN A 278 12.91 11.62 21.02
C ASN A 278 12.95 10.83 19.70
N LEU A 279 12.13 9.77 19.57
CA LEU A 279 12.00 8.88 18.43
C LEU A 279 13.32 8.16 18.08
N ASP A 280 14.12 7.82 19.09
CA ASP A 280 15.40 7.10 18.92
C ASP A 280 15.24 5.56 18.87
N GLY A 281 14.00 5.06 19.00
CA GLY A 281 13.65 3.64 18.93
C GLY A 281 13.63 2.94 20.29
N VAL A 282 13.89 3.66 21.38
CA VAL A 282 13.91 3.14 22.74
C VAL A 282 13.06 4.03 23.65
N PHE A 283 12.17 3.44 24.43
CA PHE A 283 11.50 4.16 25.52
C PHE A 283 12.26 3.92 26.84
N ASP A 284 13.01 4.92 27.32
CA ASP A 284 13.81 4.81 28.54
C ASP A 284 13.74 6.05 29.47
N SER A 285 14.56 6.06 30.51
CA SER A 285 14.62 7.18 31.46
C SER A 285 14.96 8.54 30.84
N THR A 286 15.65 8.58 29.71
CA THR A 286 16.01 9.79 28.95
C THR A 286 14.76 10.46 28.41
N ASP A 287 13.81 9.70 27.86
CA ASP A 287 12.52 10.21 27.40
C ASP A 287 11.74 10.84 28.53
N LEU A 288 11.63 10.15 29.67
CA LEU A 288 10.91 10.65 30.84
C LEU A 288 11.57 11.93 31.38
N VAL A 289 12.90 12.00 31.40
CA VAL A 289 13.61 13.22 31.82
C VAL A 289 13.33 14.37 30.86
N GLN A 290 13.39 14.14 29.55
CA GLN A 290 13.07 15.15 28.54
C GLN A 290 11.62 15.63 28.67
N LEU A 291 10.70 14.69 28.87
CA LEU A 291 9.27 14.93 29.05
C LEU A 291 8.98 15.79 30.28
N PHE A 292 9.51 15.41 31.45
CA PHE A 292 9.27 16.16 32.69
C PHE A 292 10.01 17.50 32.75
N GLN A 293 11.03 17.73 31.93
CA GLN A 293 11.68 19.05 31.80
C GLN A 293 10.76 20.10 31.19
N VAL A 294 9.75 19.70 30.41
CA VAL A 294 8.75 20.61 29.85
C VAL A 294 7.87 21.22 30.95
N GLY A 295 7.58 20.45 32.00
CA GLY A 295 6.89 20.94 33.20
C GLY A 295 5.37 21.10 33.08
N ILE A 296 4.72 20.38 32.15
CA ILE A 296 3.25 20.45 31.92
C ILE A 296 2.47 19.23 32.44
N TYR A 297 3.14 18.30 33.11
CA TYR A 297 2.48 17.14 33.72
C TYR A 297 1.40 17.57 34.73
N GLU A 298 0.16 17.13 34.52
CA GLU A 298 -1.00 17.45 35.37
C GLU A 298 -1.27 18.96 35.50
N SER A 299 -0.76 19.79 34.57
CA SER A 299 -1.00 21.25 34.60
C SER A 299 -2.32 21.63 33.91
N GLY A 300 -2.80 20.79 33.00
CA GLY A 300 -3.93 21.09 32.11
C GLY A 300 -3.56 22.01 30.94
N ASP A 301 -2.28 22.33 30.76
CA ASP A 301 -1.79 23.00 29.56
C ASP A 301 -1.84 22.05 28.37
N THR A 302 -1.94 22.62 27.16
CA THR A 302 -1.98 21.84 25.93
C THR A 302 -0.66 21.09 25.74
N ALA A 303 -0.76 19.76 25.67
CA ALA A 303 0.32 18.86 25.31
C ALA A 303 0.22 18.43 23.84
N THR A 304 1.37 18.03 23.33
CA THR A 304 1.63 17.41 22.03
C THR A 304 2.27 16.05 22.28
N TRP A 305 2.48 15.22 21.27
CA TRP A 305 3.11 13.91 21.45
C TRP A 305 4.47 14.02 22.17
N VAL A 306 5.33 14.91 21.70
CA VAL A 306 6.67 15.16 22.27
C VAL A 306 6.65 15.82 23.65
N THR A 307 5.49 16.30 24.09
CA THR A 307 5.31 16.88 25.43
C THR A 307 4.37 16.06 26.33
N GLY A 308 3.90 14.90 25.85
CA GLY A 308 3.28 13.85 26.66
C GLY A 308 1.84 13.48 26.33
N ASP A 309 1.22 14.05 25.30
CA ASP A 309 -0.14 13.68 24.84
C ASP A 309 -0.08 12.38 24.02
N TRP A 310 -0.12 11.23 24.69
CA TRP A 310 0.00 9.92 24.06
C TRP A 310 -1.34 9.24 23.83
N ASN A 311 -2.39 9.71 24.51
CA ASN A 311 -3.76 9.24 24.31
C ASN A 311 -4.58 10.13 23.34
N GLY A 312 -4.01 11.26 22.89
CA GLY A 312 -4.63 12.18 21.94
C GLY A 312 -5.67 13.12 22.55
N ASP A 313 -5.67 13.39 23.86
CA ASP A 313 -6.63 14.28 24.53
C ASP A 313 -6.14 15.72 24.76
N CYS A 314 -4.93 16.05 24.27
CA CYS A 314 -4.25 17.34 24.40
C CYS A 314 -3.75 17.69 25.80
N VAL A 315 -3.72 16.75 26.73
CA VAL A 315 -3.19 16.96 28.09
C VAL A 315 -2.11 15.92 28.34
N PHE A 316 -1.08 16.28 29.11
CA PHE A 316 -0.13 15.30 29.62
C PHE A 316 -0.47 15.01 31.07
N ASP A 317 -1.04 13.83 31.33
CA ASP A 317 -1.43 13.40 32.67
C ASP A 317 -1.09 11.93 32.95
N SER A 318 -1.58 11.44 34.10
CA SER A 318 -1.33 10.06 34.52
C SER A 318 -1.89 9.01 33.56
N SER A 319 -2.87 9.34 32.73
CA SER A 319 -3.46 8.42 31.75
C SER A 319 -2.53 8.15 30.56
N ASP A 320 -1.75 9.14 30.13
CA ASP A 320 -0.70 8.96 29.11
C ASP A 320 0.39 8.02 29.62
N LEU A 321 0.88 8.28 30.84
CA LEU A 321 1.89 7.42 31.46
C LEU A 321 1.37 5.98 31.60
N LEU A 322 0.11 5.81 31.99
CA LEU A 322 -0.50 4.49 32.09
C LEU A 322 -0.54 3.80 30.72
N LEU A 323 -0.89 4.50 29.65
CA LEU A 323 -0.91 3.98 28.29
C LEU A 323 0.49 3.50 27.86
N ALA A 324 1.52 4.34 28.03
CA ALA A 324 2.90 3.98 27.65
C ALA A 324 3.45 2.79 28.46
N PHE A 325 3.17 2.73 29.76
CA PHE A 325 3.62 1.59 30.58
C PHE A 325 2.83 0.31 30.33
N GLN A 326 1.59 0.40 29.84
CA GLN A 326 0.78 -0.77 29.48
C GLN A 326 1.29 -1.47 28.22
N GLU A 327 1.88 -0.74 27.27
CA GLU A 327 2.58 -1.33 26.12
C GLU A 327 3.78 -2.20 26.56
N GLY A 328 4.39 -1.88 27.70
CA GLY A 328 5.48 -2.66 28.27
C GLY A 328 6.84 -2.46 27.60
N CYS A 329 7.01 -1.37 26.84
CA CYS A 329 8.27 -1.05 26.15
C CYS A 329 9.34 -0.37 27.02
N TYR A 330 8.97 0.13 28.20
CA TYR A 330 9.91 0.87 29.05
C TYR A 330 11.12 0.01 29.45
N GLU A 331 12.32 0.47 29.09
CA GLU A 331 13.59 -0.22 29.33
C GLU A 331 13.65 -1.64 28.70
N ALA A 332 12.82 -1.91 27.68
CA ALA A 332 12.76 -3.21 27.01
C ALA A 332 13.91 -3.45 25.98
N GLY A 333 14.75 -2.43 25.74
CA GLY A 333 15.74 -2.40 24.64
C GLY A 333 15.12 -1.87 23.33
N GLU A 334 15.88 -1.85 22.22
CA GLU A 334 15.36 -1.47 20.90
C GLU A 334 14.11 -2.30 20.59
N ALA A 335 12.95 -1.64 20.60
CA ALA A 335 11.66 -2.30 20.75
C ALA A 335 11.31 -3.27 19.61
N MET A 336 11.95 -3.14 18.45
CA MET A 336 11.65 -3.93 17.26
C MET A 336 12.91 -4.18 16.44
N ALA A 337 14.00 -4.63 17.05
CA ALA A 337 15.02 -5.32 16.26
C ALA A 337 14.35 -6.55 15.60
N SER A 338 14.24 -6.51 14.26
CA SER A 338 13.69 -7.56 13.39
C SER A 338 13.86 -8.95 14.00
N PRO A 339 12.85 -9.84 13.92
CA PRO A 339 12.98 -11.20 14.43
C PRO A 339 14.26 -11.75 13.84
N ALA A 340 15.26 -11.98 14.69
CA ALA A 340 16.56 -12.46 14.27
C ALA A 340 16.28 -13.65 13.35
N GLU A 341 16.55 -13.49 12.06
CA GLU A 341 16.40 -14.57 11.10
C GLU A 341 17.07 -15.77 11.76
N THR A 342 16.29 -16.82 12.02
CA THR A 342 16.84 -18.06 12.53
C THR A 342 17.83 -18.51 11.48
N VAL A 343 19.11 -18.16 11.68
CA VAL A 343 20.20 -18.49 10.79
C VAL A 343 20.11 -20.00 10.62
N PRO A 344 19.84 -20.51 9.41
CA PRO A 344 19.82 -21.95 9.20
C PRO A 344 21.24 -22.41 9.48
N GLU A 345 21.49 -23.12 10.58
CA GLU A 345 22.83 -23.60 10.91
C GLU A 345 23.35 -24.52 9.79
N PRO A 346 24.28 -24.10 8.90
CA PRO A 346 24.67 -24.97 7.79
C PRO A 346 25.75 -25.97 8.20
N ALA A 347 26.18 -26.01 9.46
CA ALA A 347 27.34 -26.79 9.89
C ALA A 347 27.01 -28.01 10.76
N GLY A 348 25.90 -28.02 11.49
CA GLY A 348 25.56 -29.11 12.41
C GLY A 348 25.34 -30.44 11.69
N ALA A 349 24.52 -30.44 10.63
CA ALA A 349 24.25 -31.63 9.83
C ALA A 349 25.51 -32.15 9.10
N LEU A 350 26.38 -31.24 8.64
CA LEU A 350 27.62 -31.60 7.95
C LEU A 350 28.64 -32.27 8.90
N LEU A 351 28.79 -31.75 10.12
CA LEU A 351 29.65 -32.34 11.15
C LEU A 351 29.14 -33.71 11.62
N LEU A 352 27.82 -33.87 11.75
CA LEU A 352 27.20 -35.15 12.08
C LEU A 352 27.43 -36.20 10.98
N ALA A 353 27.27 -35.80 9.71
CA ALA A 353 27.53 -36.67 8.56
C ALA A 353 29.01 -37.10 8.48
N LEU A 354 29.95 -36.16 8.69
CA LEU A 354 31.38 -36.47 8.71
C LEU A 354 31.77 -37.37 9.90
N GLY A 355 31.17 -37.17 11.07
CA GLY A 355 31.35 -38.03 12.24
C GLY A 355 30.90 -39.48 11.99
N LEU A 356 29.73 -39.66 11.36
CA LEU A 356 29.20 -40.98 11.01
C LEU A 356 30.08 -41.69 9.98
N ILE A 357 30.56 -40.99 8.95
CA ILE A 357 31.49 -41.55 7.95
C ILE A 357 32.79 -42.00 8.62
N GLY A 358 33.36 -41.19 9.52
CA GLY A 358 34.54 -41.55 10.29
C GLY A 358 34.35 -42.82 11.12
N TRP A 359 33.19 -42.96 11.78
CA TRP A 359 32.86 -44.14 12.58
C TRP A 359 32.74 -45.41 11.73
N PHE A 360 32.05 -45.34 10.58
CA PHE A 360 31.93 -46.49 9.66
C PHE A 360 33.28 -46.90 9.05
N LEU A 361 34.16 -45.93 8.74
CA LEU A 361 35.51 -46.22 8.26
C LEU A 361 36.40 -46.84 9.34
N HIS A 362 36.21 -46.47 10.62
CA HIS A 362 36.92 -47.08 11.74
C HIS A 362 36.48 -48.55 11.95
N GLN A 363 35.19 -48.85 11.90
CA GLN A 363 34.69 -50.22 12.08
C GLN A 363 35.14 -51.19 11.00
N ARG A 364 35.45 -50.72 9.78
CA ARG A 364 35.96 -51.59 8.71
C ARG A 364 37.42 -52.01 8.88
N ARG A 365 38.19 -51.33 9.74
CA ARG A 365 39.61 -51.64 9.96
C ARG A 365 39.86 -52.66 11.08
N SER A 366 38.86 -52.98 11.90
CA SER A 366 39.02 -53.89 13.05
C SER A 366 38.80 -55.37 12.75
N VAL A 367 38.49 -55.76 11.51
CA VAL A 367 38.34 -57.16 11.11
C VAL A 367 39.58 -57.58 10.31
N VAL A 368 40.65 -57.97 11.00
CA VAL A 368 41.73 -58.76 10.42
C VAL A 368 41.40 -60.24 10.68
N PRO A 369 41.22 -61.08 9.66
CA PRO A 369 41.08 -62.51 9.88
C PRO A 369 42.43 -63.10 10.28
N SER A 370 42.49 -63.78 11.42
CA SER A 370 43.59 -64.67 11.77
C SER A 370 43.58 -65.87 10.81
N CYS A 371 44.67 -66.09 10.10
CA CYS A 371 44.89 -67.29 9.30
C CYS A 371 45.12 -68.50 10.20
N ASP A 372 44.33 -69.54 10.01
CA ASP A 372 44.68 -70.96 10.23
C ASP A 372 44.46 -71.71 8.91
#